data_AF-A0AAV6GCC1-F1
#
_entry.id   AF-A0AAV6GCC1-F1
#
_cell.length_a   1.000
_cell.length_b   1.000
_cell.length_c   1.000
_cell.angle_alpha   90.00
_cell.angle_beta   90.00
_cell.angle_gamma   90.00
#
_symmetry.space_group_name_H-M   'P 1'
#
loop_
_entity.id
_entity.type
_entity.pdbx_description
1 polymer ?
#
loop_
_entity_poly.entity_id
_entity_poly.type
_entity_poly.pdbx_seq_one_letter_code
_entity_poly.pdbx_strand_id
1 'polypeptide(L)'
;MVTNVTSLLKTVKAVEDEATKGTRALEATIEHIKQELSVFKSHDPPPKTTTPEEFIRMTKGITLATAKAVAAGNSCRQEDIIATANLSRRAMADMLNSCKQAAYHPEVSKEVQARALRFGSECATGYLGLLEHVLVIIQKPTHDLKQQLAVYSKRVAGSVTELIQAAEAMKGTEWVDPEDPTVIAENELLGAAAAIEAAAKKLEQLRPRTKPKEADESLNFEEQILEAAKSIAAATSALVKAASAAQRELVAQGKVGAIQANAVDDGQWSQGLISAARMVAAATNNLCEAANSAVQGHASEEKLISSAKQVAASTAQLLVACKVKADQDSQTMKRLQAAGNAVKRASDNLVKAAQKAAFDAQDDQAVMVKSKMVGGIAQIIAAQEEMLRKERELDEARKKLAMIRQQQYKFLPSELREEDQ
;
A
#
# COMPACT_ATOMS: atom_id res chain seq x y z
N MET A 1 51.16 -32.27 39.45
CA MET A 1 51.51 -32.26 38.02
C MET A 1 50.41 -32.88 37.17
N VAL A 2 49.96 -34.11 37.46
CA VAL A 2 48.90 -34.83 36.70
C VAL A 2 47.56 -34.06 36.64
N THR A 3 47.11 -33.47 37.74
CA THR A 3 45.86 -32.66 37.78
C THR A 3 45.89 -31.42 36.90
N ASN A 4 47.05 -30.76 36.78
CA ASN A 4 47.20 -29.57 35.94
C ASN A 4 47.23 -29.93 34.45
N VAL A 5 47.85 -31.06 34.09
CA VAL A 5 47.85 -31.58 32.71
C VAL A 5 46.42 -31.96 32.28
N THR A 6 45.65 -32.61 33.15
CA THR A 6 44.25 -32.96 32.85
C THR A 6 43.36 -31.72 32.69
N SER A 7 43.57 -30.67 33.51
CA SER A 7 42.84 -29.40 33.38
C SER A 7 43.17 -28.71 32.06
N LEU A 8 44.45 -28.66 31.68
CA LEU A 8 44.88 -28.07 30.41
C LEU A 8 44.29 -28.82 29.20
N LEU A 9 44.31 -30.16 29.21
CA LEU A 9 43.70 -30.98 28.16
C LEU A 9 42.19 -30.74 28.03
N LYS A 10 41.47 -30.56 29.15
CA LYS A 10 40.04 -30.21 29.13
C LYS A 10 39.81 -28.83 28.50
N THR A 11 40.64 -27.84 28.84
CA THR A 11 40.52 -26.49 28.26
C THR A 11 40.85 -26.49 26.77
N VAL A 12 41.91 -27.17 26.36
CA VAL A 12 42.27 -27.31 24.93
C VAL A 12 41.13 -27.96 24.16
N LYS A 13 40.59 -29.07 24.66
CA LYS A 13 39.46 -29.75 24.03
C LYS A 13 38.21 -28.86 23.96
N ALA A 14 37.90 -28.09 25.00
CA ALA A 14 36.77 -27.17 25.00
C ALA A 14 36.95 -26.04 23.96
N VAL A 15 38.17 -25.53 23.81
CA VAL A 15 38.49 -24.51 22.80
C VAL A 15 38.40 -25.09 21.38
N GLU A 16 38.90 -26.30 21.16
CA GLU A 16 38.76 -27.02 19.88
C GLU A 16 37.29 -27.31 19.54
N ASP A 17 36.49 -27.71 20.54
CA ASP A 17 35.07 -27.99 20.36
C ASP A 17 34.29 -26.75 19.96
N GLU A 18 34.55 -25.60 20.59
CA GLU A 18 33.87 -24.34 20.24
C GLU A 18 34.35 -23.80 18.88
N ALA A 19 35.64 -23.96 18.55
CA ALA A 19 36.21 -23.56 17.26
C ALA A 19 35.68 -24.35 16.05
N THR A 20 35.13 -25.55 16.28
CA THR A 20 34.63 -26.45 15.22
C THR A 20 33.11 -26.66 15.26
N LYS A 21 32.42 -26.01 16.18
CA LYS A 21 30.98 -26.21 16.42
C LYS A 21 30.11 -25.84 15.22
N GLY A 22 30.36 -24.68 14.62
CA GLY A 22 29.69 -24.24 13.40
C GLY A 22 30.07 -25.10 12.20
N THR A 23 31.33 -25.49 12.07
CA THR A 23 31.80 -26.43 11.04
C THR A 23 31.00 -27.73 11.07
N ARG A 24 30.90 -28.39 12.23
CA ARG A 24 30.12 -29.63 12.42
C ARG A 24 28.62 -29.42 12.14
N ALA A 25 28.05 -28.29 12.57
CA ALA A 25 26.65 -27.97 12.32
C ALA A 25 26.36 -27.78 10.82
N LEU A 26 27.30 -27.19 10.09
CA LEU A 26 27.20 -26.99 8.64
C LEU A 26 27.34 -28.31 7.88
N GLU A 27 28.31 -29.16 8.24
CA GLU A 27 28.47 -30.51 7.67
C GLU A 27 27.20 -31.37 7.86
N ALA A 28 26.65 -31.40 9.07
CA ALA A 28 25.40 -32.10 9.36
C ALA A 28 24.22 -31.55 8.54
N THR A 29 24.21 -30.25 8.26
CA THR A 29 23.18 -29.61 7.43
C THR A 29 23.33 -29.96 5.96
N ILE A 30 24.55 -29.99 5.44
CA ILE A 30 24.85 -30.44 4.07
C ILE A 30 24.36 -31.87 3.87
N GLU A 31 24.68 -32.79 4.78
CA GLU A 31 24.24 -34.17 4.70
C GLU A 31 22.72 -34.31 4.79
N HIS A 32 22.07 -33.54 5.67
CA HIS A 32 20.61 -33.51 5.73
C HIS A 32 19.97 -33.03 4.42
N ILE A 33 20.49 -31.94 3.83
CA ILE A 33 19.98 -31.44 2.53
C ILE A 33 20.19 -32.48 1.42
N LYS A 34 21.31 -33.21 1.42
CA LYS A 34 21.52 -34.32 0.46
C LYS A 34 20.49 -35.43 0.62
N GLN A 35 20.13 -35.78 1.85
CA GLN A 35 19.08 -36.76 2.14
C GLN A 35 17.71 -36.27 1.64
N GLU A 36 17.33 -35.04 1.96
CA GLU A 36 16.08 -34.42 1.48
C GLU A 36 16.04 -34.36 -0.06
N LEU A 37 17.16 -34.02 -0.71
CA LEU A 37 17.27 -34.00 -2.16
C LEU A 37 17.10 -35.41 -2.78
N SER A 38 17.58 -36.45 -2.10
CA SER A 38 17.35 -37.84 -2.53
C SER A 38 15.86 -38.20 -2.49
N VAL A 39 15.19 -37.87 -1.38
CA VAL A 39 13.73 -38.06 -1.23
C VAL A 39 12.96 -37.25 -2.25
N PHE A 40 13.38 -36.02 -2.51
CA PHE A 40 12.76 -35.15 -3.52
C PHE A 40 12.82 -35.78 -4.92
N LYS A 41 13.98 -36.34 -5.31
CA LYS A 41 14.19 -37.01 -6.60
C LYS A 41 13.49 -38.37 -6.73
N SER A 42 12.95 -38.93 -5.65
CA SER A 42 12.18 -40.18 -5.75
C SER A 42 10.91 -39.97 -6.60
N HIS A 43 10.46 -41.04 -7.25
CA HIS A 43 9.23 -41.02 -8.06
C HIS A 43 7.95 -41.11 -7.20
N ASP A 44 8.10 -41.19 -5.87
CA ASP A 44 6.96 -41.32 -4.98
C ASP A 44 6.15 -40.01 -4.96
N PRO A 45 4.84 -40.08 -5.19
CA PRO A 45 3.98 -38.91 -5.06
C PRO A 45 3.95 -38.45 -3.59
N PRO A 46 3.92 -37.13 -3.34
CA PRO A 46 3.81 -36.62 -1.99
C PRO A 46 2.43 -36.96 -1.39
N PRO A 47 2.33 -37.12 -0.06
CA PRO A 47 1.08 -37.52 0.61
C PRO A 47 -0.01 -36.46 0.56
N LYS A 48 0.36 -35.21 0.26
CA LYS A 48 -0.55 -34.07 0.10
C LYS A 48 -0.06 -33.21 -1.06
N THR A 49 -0.96 -32.41 -1.60
CA THR A 49 -0.62 -31.35 -2.56
C THR A 49 -0.64 -30.01 -1.84
N THR A 50 0.02 -29.02 -2.43
CA THR A 50 -0.01 -27.63 -1.96
C THR A 50 -0.24 -26.72 -3.15
N THR A 51 -0.59 -25.47 -2.87
CA THR A 51 -0.81 -24.50 -3.93
C THR A 51 0.52 -23.90 -4.41
N PRO A 52 0.63 -23.46 -5.67
CA PRO A 52 1.88 -22.88 -6.16
C PRO A 52 2.27 -21.57 -5.44
N GLU A 53 1.34 -20.87 -4.78
CA GLU A 53 1.61 -19.71 -3.90
C GLU A 53 2.45 -20.10 -2.70
N GLU A 54 2.04 -21.18 -2.03
CA GLU A 54 2.77 -21.71 -0.89
C GLU A 54 4.20 -22.09 -1.31
N PHE A 55 4.34 -22.64 -2.52
CA PHE A 55 5.65 -22.94 -3.09
C PHE A 55 6.48 -21.66 -3.37
N ILE A 56 5.92 -20.64 -4.03
CA ILE A 56 6.60 -19.36 -4.26
C ILE A 56 7.02 -18.70 -2.94
N ARG A 57 6.20 -18.79 -1.89
CA ARG A 57 6.55 -18.27 -0.57
C ARG A 57 7.81 -18.95 -0.01
N MET A 58 7.95 -20.27 -0.20
CA MET A 58 9.12 -21.00 0.29
C MET A 58 10.41 -20.65 -0.47
N THR A 59 10.34 -20.21 -1.73
CA THR A 59 11.54 -19.79 -2.48
C THR A 59 12.18 -18.52 -1.91
N LYS A 60 11.39 -17.61 -1.32
CA LYS A 60 11.90 -16.42 -0.60
C LYS A 60 12.83 -16.79 0.56
N GLY A 61 12.55 -17.92 1.23
CA GLY A 61 13.39 -18.46 2.29
C GLY A 61 14.80 -18.82 1.81
N ILE A 62 14.94 -19.34 0.59
CA ILE A 62 16.23 -19.67 -0.02
C ILE A 62 17.05 -18.41 -0.30
N THR A 63 16.44 -17.34 -0.80
CA THR A 63 17.13 -16.06 -1.04
C THR A 63 17.74 -15.50 0.25
N LEU A 64 16.97 -15.50 1.35
CA LEU A 64 17.47 -15.07 2.66
C LEU A 64 18.58 -15.99 3.18
N ALA A 65 18.42 -17.30 3.05
CA ALA A 65 19.41 -18.28 3.48
C ALA A 65 20.71 -18.19 2.67
N THR A 66 20.64 -17.79 1.40
CA THR A 66 21.79 -17.56 0.51
C THR A 66 22.57 -16.32 0.97
N ALA A 67 21.88 -15.21 1.23
CA ALA A 67 22.51 -14.00 1.76
C ALA A 67 23.22 -14.26 3.09
N LYS A 68 22.58 -15.01 4.01
CA LYS A 68 23.21 -15.39 5.28
C LYS A 68 24.42 -16.29 5.09
N ALA A 69 24.37 -17.27 4.19
CA ALA A 69 25.50 -18.16 3.91
C ALA A 69 26.72 -17.39 3.39
N VAL A 70 26.51 -16.44 2.48
CA VAL A 70 27.59 -15.55 2.00
C VAL A 70 28.16 -14.71 3.13
N ALA A 71 27.29 -14.09 3.95
CA ALA A 71 27.73 -13.29 5.09
C ALA A 71 28.54 -14.10 6.11
N ALA A 72 28.11 -15.33 6.41
CA ALA A 72 28.77 -16.20 7.36
C ALA A 72 30.11 -16.75 6.81
N GLY A 73 30.19 -17.05 5.51
CA GLY A 73 31.46 -17.37 4.85
C GLY A 73 32.45 -16.19 4.88
N ASN A 74 31.96 -14.96 4.74
CA ASN A 74 32.81 -13.76 4.85
C ASN A 74 33.28 -13.48 6.27
N SER A 75 32.43 -13.68 7.27
CA SER A 75 32.78 -13.41 8.68
C SER A 75 33.64 -14.51 9.30
N CYS A 76 33.51 -15.76 8.83
CA CYS A 76 34.13 -16.95 9.43
C CYS A 76 33.79 -17.14 10.92
N ARG A 77 32.74 -16.49 11.45
CA ARG A 77 32.34 -16.60 12.86
C ARG A 77 31.47 -17.84 13.07
N GLN A 78 31.82 -18.67 14.05
CA GLN A 78 31.12 -19.93 14.33
C GLN A 78 29.61 -19.72 14.61
N GLU A 79 29.24 -18.66 15.33
CA GLU A 79 27.83 -18.32 15.57
C GLU A 79 27.05 -18.02 14.29
N ASP A 80 27.63 -17.25 13.37
CA ASP A 80 27.02 -16.92 12.07
C ASP A 80 26.85 -18.19 11.22
N ILE A 81 27.81 -19.12 11.29
CA ILE A 81 27.75 -20.42 10.60
C ILE A 81 26.64 -21.29 11.19
N ILE A 82 26.49 -21.35 12.51
CA ILE A 82 25.40 -22.11 13.16
C ILE A 82 24.04 -21.52 12.78
N ALA A 83 23.89 -20.20 12.83
CA ALA A 83 22.66 -19.51 12.46
C ALA A 83 22.31 -19.76 10.98
N THR A 84 23.32 -19.76 10.11
CA THR A 84 23.18 -20.11 8.69
C THR A 84 22.74 -21.56 8.54
N ALA A 85 23.45 -22.51 9.14
CA ALA A 85 23.16 -23.95 9.05
C ALA A 85 21.70 -24.27 9.45
N ASN A 86 21.22 -23.69 10.56
CA ASN A 86 19.83 -23.89 11.01
C ASN A 86 18.80 -23.30 10.03
N LEU A 87 19.07 -22.09 9.50
CA LEU A 87 18.20 -21.47 8.50
C LEU A 87 18.20 -22.24 7.18
N SER A 88 19.39 -22.63 6.69
CA SER A 88 19.60 -23.44 5.49
C SER A 88 18.81 -24.74 5.54
N ARG A 89 18.88 -25.46 6.66
CA ARG A 89 18.19 -26.73 6.87
C ARG A 89 16.68 -26.57 6.66
N ARG A 90 16.09 -25.62 7.39
CA ARG A 90 14.64 -25.36 7.33
C ARG A 90 14.21 -24.88 5.95
N ALA A 91 14.88 -23.85 5.42
CA ALA A 91 14.50 -23.25 4.14
C ALA A 91 14.56 -24.27 2.99
N MET A 92 15.56 -25.15 2.98
CA MET A 92 15.71 -26.15 1.93
C MET A 92 14.68 -27.28 2.05
N ALA A 93 14.42 -27.78 3.26
CA ALA A 93 13.39 -28.80 3.49
C ALA A 93 12.00 -28.28 3.11
N ASP A 94 11.66 -27.07 3.56
CA ASP A 94 10.37 -26.44 3.26
C ASP A 94 10.21 -26.20 1.74
N MET A 95 11.26 -25.73 1.05
CA MET A 95 11.24 -25.49 -0.39
C MET A 95 11.10 -26.78 -1.19
N LEU A 96 11.91 -27.81 -0.92
CA LEU A 96 11.87 -29.08 -1.65
C LEU A 96 10.52 -29.79 -1.45
N ASN A 97 10.02 -29.81 -0.22
CA ASN A 97 8.73 -30.42 0.09
C ASN A 97 7.59 -29.68 -0.61
N SER A 98 7.56 -28.35 -0.52
CA SER A 98 6.54 -27.53 -1.17
C SER A 98 6.59 -27.62 -2.70
N CYS A 99 7.81 -27.63 -3.28
CA CYS A 99 8.03 -27.83 -4.72
C CYS A 99 7.44 -29.17 -5.19
N LYS A 100 7.71 -30.26 -4.47
CA LYS A 100 7.20 -31.60 -4.82
C LYS A 100 5.67 -31.64 -4.67
N GLN A 101 5.13 -31.09 -3.58
CA GLN A 101 3.69 -31.03 -3.34
C GLN A 101 2.93 -30.23 -4.42
N ALA A 102 3.49 -29.10 -4.86
CA ALA A 102 2.89 -28.26 -5.90
C ALA A 102 3.02 -28.89 -7.29
N ALA A 103 4.18 -29.48 -7.60
CA ALA A 103 4.41 -30.14 -8.89
C ALA A 103 3.52 -31.37 -9.11
N TYR A 104 2.98 -31.98 -8.05
CA TYR A 104 2.04 -33.11 -8.12
C TYR A 104 0.57 -32.68 -7.97
N HIS A 105 0.27 -31.38 -8.00
CA HIS A 105 -1.11 -30.89 -7.99
C HIS A 105 -1.87 -31.37 -9.26
N PRO A 106 -3.13 -31.81 -9.17
CA PRO A 106 -3.86 -32.40 -10.31
C PRO A 106 -4.00 -31.48 -11.53
N GLU A 107 -4.00 -30.16 -11.30
CA GLU A 107 -4.16 -29.13 -12.33
C GLU A 107 -2.85 -28.78 -13.06
N VAL A 108 -1.71 -29.31 -12.59
CA VAL A 108 -0.39 -29.00 -13.16
C VAL A 108 -0.07 -29.96 -14.31
N SER A 109 0.30 -29.41 -15.47
CA SER A 109 0.69 -30.20 -16.63
C SER A 109 1.99 -30.98 -16.40
N LYS A 110 2.16 -32.11 -17.10
CA LYS A 110 3.36 -32.95 -16.98
C LYS A 110 4.65 -32.21 -17.36
N GLU A 111 4.57 -31.27 -18.29
CA GLU A 111 5.70 -30.44 -18.70
C GLU A 111 6.13 -29.48 -17.58
N VAL A 112 5.16 -28.78 -16.97
CA VAL A 112 5.42 -27.85 -15.86
C VAL A 112 5.90 -28.61 -14.61
N GLN A 113 5.31 -29.78 -14.34
CA GLN A 113 5.76 -30.71 -13.30
C GLN A 113 7.24 -31.06 -13.49
N ALA A 114 7.64 -31.52 -14.68
CA ALA A 114 9.02 -31.89 -14.96
C ALA A 114 9.98 -30.70 -14.83
N ARG A 115 9.56 -29.51 -15.32
CA ARG A 115 10.33 -28.26 -15.19
C ARG A 115 10.58 -27.90 -13.73
N ALA A 116 9.54 -27.93 -12.90
CA ALA A 116 9.64 -27.60 -11.48
C ALA A 116 10.56 -28.56 -10.72
N LEU A 117 10.42 -29.87 -10.94
CA LEU A 117 11.28 -30.87 -10.29
C LEU A 117 12.75 -30.76 -10.73
N ARG A 118 13.00 -30.42 -12.00
CA ARG A 118 14.35 -30.16 -12.49
C ARG A 118 14.97 -28.97 -11.76
N PHE A 119 14.30 -27.81 -11.77
CA PHE A 119 14.84 -26.61 -11.16
C PHE A 119 14.88 -26.67 -9.62
N GLY A 120 14.00 -27.44 -8.98
CA GLY A 120 14.10 -27.74 -7.54
C GLY A 120 15.37 -28.49 -7.21
N SER A 121 15.72 -29.47 -8.06
CA SER A 121 16.99 -30.21 -7.93
C SER A 121 18.21 -29.33 -8.20
N GLU A 122 18.16 -28.48 -9.24
CA GLU A 122 19.26 -27.56 -9.56
C GLU A 122 19.48 -26.52 -8.45
N CYS A 123 18.40 -25.98 -7.88
CA CYS A 123 18.46 -25.04 -6.77
C CYS A 123 19.09 -25.66 -5.52
N ALA A 124 18.64 -26.86 -5.12
CA ALA A 124 19.23 -27.58 -4.00
C ALA A 124 20.71 -27.92 -4.25
N THR A 125 21.06 -28.35 -5.47
CA THR A 125 22.44 -28.67 -5.85
C THR A 125 23.33 -27.42 -5.85
N GLY A 126 22.85 -26.31 -6.40
CA GLY A 126 23.56 -25.03 -6.37
C GLY A 126 23.78 -24.51 -4.96
N TYR A 127 22.77 -24.66 -4.10
CA TYR A 127 22.84 -24.26 -2.70
C TYR A 127 23.78 -25.15 -1.88
N LEU A 128 23.78 -26.46 -2.12
CA LEU A 128 24.76 -27.38 -1.55
C LEU A 128 26.19 -26.96 -1.91
N GLY A 129 26.45 -26.64 -3.18
CA GLY A 129 27.74 -26.13 -3.62
C GLY A 129 28.16 -24.84 -2.90
N LEU A 130 27.21 -23.93 -2.62
CA LEU A 130 27.48 -22.74 -1.81
C LEU A 130 27.89 -23.11 -0.38
N LEU A 131 27.17 -24.02 0.29
CA LEU A 131 27.48 -24.43 1.67
C LEU A 131 28.82 -25.19 1.76
N GLU A 132 29.10 -26.07 0.79
CA GLU A 132 30.38 -26.77 0.68
C GLU A 132 31.54 -25.79 0.48
N HIS A 133 31.34 -24.75 -0.34
CA HIS A 133 32.34 -23.68 -0.51
C HIS A 133 32.53 -22.85 0.76
N VAL A 134 31.45 -22.55 1.50
CA VAL A 134 31.54 -21.92 2.82
C VAL A 134 32.36 -22.79 3.78
N LEU A 135 32.18 -24.12 3.76
CA LEU A 135 32.97 -25.05 4.58
C LEU A 135 34.47 -24.97 4.26
N VAL A 136 34.82 -24.91 2.96
CA VAL A 136 36.22 -24.72 2.52
C VAL A 136 36.79 -23.39 3.05
N ILE A 137 36.02 -22.30 3.01
CA ILE A 137 36.44 -20.99 3.54
C ILE A 137 36.70 -21.03 5.05
N ILE A 138 35.87 -21.74 5.82
CA ILE A 138 36.06 -21.88 7.28
C ILE A 138 37.37 -22.61 7.57
N GLN A 139 37.70 -23.64 6.79
CA GLN A 139 38.95 -24.40 6.95
C GLN A 139 40.18 -23.60 6.51
N LYS A 140 40.05 -22.81 5.43
CA LYS A 140 41.14 -22.04 4.81
C LYS A 140 40.65 -20.66 4.37
N PRO A 141 40.56 -19.67 5.27
CA PRO A 141 40.01 -18.37 4.95
C PRO A 141 40.98 -17.56 4.08
N THR A 142 40.72 -17.50 2.77
CA THR A 142 41.47 -16.65 1.83
C THR A 142 40.54 -15.64 1.16
N HIS A 143 41.11 -14.53 0.69
CA HIS A 143 40.35 -13.49 0.00
C HIS A 143 39.74 -14.01 -1.32
N ASP A 144 40.49 -14.80 -2.08
CA ASP A 144 40.03 -15.38 -3.35
C ASP A 144 38.80 -16.29 -3.15
N LEU A 145 38.85 -17.18 -2.17
CA LEU A 145 37.72 -18.07 -1.86
C LEU A 145 36.48 -17.27 -1.43
N LYS A 146 36.65 -16.19 -0.66
CA LYS A 146 35.54 -15.30 -0.26
C LYS A 146 34.92 -14.57 -1.45
N GLN A 147 35.72 -14.11 -2.41
CA GLN A 147 35.20 -13.49 -3.64
C GLN A 147 34.35 -14.45 -4.48
N GLN A 148 34.72 -15.73 -4.52
CA GLN A 148 33.98 -16.76 -5.26
C GLN A 148 32.56 -16.99 -4.70
N LEU A 149 32.26 -16.62 -3.45
CA LEU A 149 30.90 -16.73 -2.88
C LEU A 149 29.85 -15.98 -3.70
N ALA A 150 30.22 -14.88 -4.35
CA ALA A 150 29.32 -14.12 -5.22
C ALA A 150 28.85 -14.94 -6.44
N VAL A 151 29.74 -15.79 -6.98
CA VAL A 151 29.43 -16.65 -8.14
C VAL A 151 28.44 -17.75 -7.72
N TYR A 152 28.68 -18.41 -6.59
CA TYR A 152 27.76 -19.42 -6.06
C TYR A 152 26.39 -18.81 -5.72
N SER A 153 26.37 -17.65 -5.06
CA SER A 153 25.14 -16.91 -4.74
C SER A 153 24.34 -16.57 -5.99
N LYS A 154 25.00 -16.06 -7.04
CA LYS A 154 24.35 -15.74 -8.32
C LYS A 154 23.76 -16.98 -9.00
N ARG A 155 24.46 -18.12 -8.92
CA ARG A 155 23.95 -19.40 -9.45
C ARG A 155 22.68 -19.84 -8.72
N VAL A 156 22.65 -19.74 -7.39
CA VAL A 156 21.44 -20.05 -6.60
C VAL A 156 20.30 -19.10 -6.97
N ALA A 157 20.56 -17.79 -7.05
CA ALA A 157 19.54 -16.80 -7.43
C ALA A 157 18.94 -17.07 -8.82
N GLY A 158 19.76 -17.48 -9.79
CA GLY A 158 19.28 -17.91 -11.12
C GLY A 158 18.33 -19.11 -11.03
N SER A 159 18.69 -20.15 -10.27
CA SER A 159 17.81 -21.31 -10.09
C SER A 159 16.52 -20.99 -9.32
N VAL A 160 16.56 -20.06 -8.36
CA VAL A 160 15.37 -19.57 -7.65
C VAL A 160 14.44 -18.83 -8.61
N THR A 161 14.98 -18.03 -9.53
CA THR A 161 14.20 -17.31 -10.55
C THR A 161 13.47 -18.30 -11.46
N GLU A 162 14.16 -19.34 -11.93
CA GLU A 162 13.55 -20.41 -12.73
C GLU A 162 12.49 -21.21 -11.96
N LEU A 163 12.67 -21.41 -10.65
CA LEU A 163 11.65 -22.04 -9.80
C LEU A 163 10.39 -21.19 -9.68
N ILE A 164 10.52 -19.88 -9.54
CA ILE A 164 9.39 -18.95 -9.49
C ILE A 164 8.62 -19.01 -10.81
N GLN A 165 9.31 -18.93 -11.95
CA GLN A 165 8.67 -19.05 -13.27
C GLN A 165 7.98 -20.40 -13.45
N ALA A 166 8.58 -21.50 -12.97
CA ALA A 166 7.94 -22.81 -13.02
C ALA A 166 6.68 -22.84 -12.14
N ALA A 167 6.70 -22.22 -10.96
CA ALA A 167 5.55 -22.12 -10.06
C ALA A 167 4.44 -21.23 -10.63
N GLU A 168 4.77 -20.13 -11.31
CA GLU A 168 3.81 -19.27 -12.01
C GLU A 168 3.13 -20.03 -13.15
N ALA A 169 3.90 -20.81 -13.91
CA ALA A 169 3.35 -21.67 -14.96
C ALA A 169 2.40 -22.77 -14.43
N MET A 170 2.47 -23.12 -13.14
CA MET A 170 1.52 -24.06 -12.51
C MET A 170 0.12 -23.47 -12.32
N LYS A 171 -0.01 -22.14 -12.26
CA LYS A 171 -1.25 -21.45 -11.89
C LYS A 171 -2.21 -21.23 -13.04
N GLY A 172 -1.80 -21.54 -14.28
CA GLY A 172 -2.50 -21.09 -15.47
C GLY A 172 -2.40 -19.57 -15.64
N THR A 173 -2.82 -19.06 -16.79
CA THR A 173 -2.65 -17.65 -17.19
C THR A 173 -3.58 -16.65 -16.47
N GLU A 174 -4.43 -17.10 -15.54
CA GLU A 174 -5.52 -16.28 -14.98
C GLU A 174 -5.40 -15.96 -13.49
N TRP A 175 -4.35 -16.42 -12.79
CA TRP A 175 -4.23 -16.20 -11.35
C TRP A 175 -3.41 -14.95 -11.01
N VAL A 176 -3.90 -14.15 -10.05
CA VAL A 176 -3.28 -12.91 -9.56
C VAL A 176 -3.06 -12.99 -8.05
N ASP A 177 -1.91 -12.56 -7.54
CA ASP A 177 -1.55 -12.63 -6.11
C ASP A 177 -2.40 -11.66 -5.25
N PRO A 178 -3.21 -12.14 -4.29
CA PRO A 178 -4.01 -11.28 -3.42
C PRO A 178 -3.18 -10.32 -2.55
N GLU A 179 -1.91 -10.65 -2.28
CA GLU A 179 -1.00 -9.78 -1.53
C GLU A 179 -0.17 -8.85 -2.44
N ASP A 180 -0.36 -8.92 -3.76
CA ASP A 180 0.28 -7.99 -4.70
C ASP A 180 -0.21 -6.55 -4.41
N PRO A 181 0.72 -5.59 -4.19
CA PRO A 181 0.37 -4.18 -4.00
C PRO A 181 -0.56 -3.63 -5.09
N THR A 182 -0.47 -4.14 -6.32
CA THR A 182 -1.29 -3.73 -7.45
C THR A 182 -2.73 -4.25 -7.34
N VAL A 183 -2.93 -5.50 -6.89
CA VAL A 183 -4.25 -6.08 -6.61
C VAL A 183 -4.92 -5.40 -5.43
N ILE A 184 -4.15 -5.14 -4.37
CA ILE A 184 -4.65 -4.41 -3.19
C ILE A 184 -5.10 -3.01 -3.61
N ALA A 185 -4.28 -2.29 -4.39
CA ALA A 185 -4.64 -0.97 -4.86
C ALA A 185 -5.88 -0.97 -5.75
N GLU A 186 -6.03 -1.95 -6.64
CA GLU A 186 -7.19 -2.08 -7.49
C GLU A 186 -8.47 -2.34 -6.69
N ASN A 187 -8.45 -3.29 -5.76
CA ASN A 187 -9.58 -3.60 -4.89
C ASN A 187 -9.99 -2.40 -4.03
N GLU A 188 -9.02 -1.68 -3.48
CA GLU A 188 -9.26 -0.48 -2.68
C GLU A 188 -9.83 0.68 -3.49
N LEU A 189 -9.37 0.91 -4.72
CA LEU A 189 -9.94 1.92 -5.63
C LEU A 189 -11.38 1.57 -6.01
N LEU A 190 -11.65 0.30 -6.32
CA LEU A 190 -13.02 -0.15 -6.63
C LEU A 190 -13.92 -0.02 -5.39
N GLY A 191 -13.42 -0.35 -4.21
CA GLY A 191 -14.11 -0.12 -2.93
C GLY A 191 -14.42 1.35 -2.68
N ALA A 192 -13.47 2.25 -2.93
CA ALA A 192 -13.66 3.69 -2.82
C ALA A 192 -14.72 4.21 -3.80
N ALA A 193 -14.71 3.73 -5.05
CA ALA A 193 -15.74 4.09 -6.04
C ALA A 193 -17.14 3.60 -5.60
N ALA A 194 -17.24 2.36 -5.11
CA ALA A 194 -18.50 1.81 -4.59
C ALA A 194 -19.03 2.59 -3.38
N ALA A 195 -18.14 3.01 -2.47
CA ALA A 195 -18.50 3.86 -1.33
C ALA A 195 -19.05 5.23 -1.77
N ILE A 196 -18.44 5.84 -2.80
CA ILE A 196 -18.93 7.09 -3.38
C ILE A 196 -20.31 6.90 -4.03
N GLU A 197 -20.52 5.80 -4.76
CA GLU A 197 -21.82 5.49 -5.37
C GLU A 197 -22.91 5.25 -4.33
N ALA A 198 -22.58 4.59 -3.22
CA ALA A 198 -23.50 4.42 -2.10
C ALA A 198 -23.89 5.79 -1.49
N ALA A 199 -22.93 6.70 -1.33
CA ALA A 199 -23.18 8.06 -0.86
C ALA A 199 -24.04 8.87 -1.86
N ALA A 200 -23.78 8.75 -3.16
CA ALA A 200 -24.58 9.37 -4.22
C ALA A 200 -26.04 8.85 -4.22
N LYS A 201 -26.23 7.54 -4.10
CA LYS A 201 -27.55 6.92 -4.01
C LYS A 201 -28.33 7.35 -2.77
N LYS A 202 -27.63 7.56 -1.65
CA LYS A 202 -28.22 8.12 -0.43
C LYS A 202 -28.74 9.53 -0.68
N LEU A 203 -28.04 10.36 -1.47
CA LEU A 203 -28.52 11.69 -1.85
C LEU A 203 -29.78 11.66 -2.72
N GLU A 204 -29.91 10.70 -3.64
CA GLU A 204 -31.11 10.58 -4.50
C GLU A 204 -32.39 10.27 -3.72
N GLN A 205 -32.26 9.58 -2.58
CA GLN A 205 -33.40 9.24 -1.72
C GLN A 205 -33.85 10.41 -0.86
N LEU A 206 -33.08 11.50 -0.80
CA LEU A 206 -33.43 12.68 -0.03
C LEU A 206 -34.43 13.51 -0.83
N ARG A 207 -35.60 13.75 -0.23
CA ARG A 207 -36.55 14.74 -0.72
C ARG A 207 -36.32 16.06 0.01
N PRO A 208 -36.33 17.21 -0.69
CA PRO A 208 -36.37 18.51 -0.03
C PRO A 208 -37.59 18.58 0.88
N ARG A 209 -37.43 19.22 2.04
CA ARG A 209 -38.45 19.28 3.09
C ARG A 209 -39.70 20.01 2.56
N THR A 210 -40.84 19.32 2.45
CA THR A 210 -42.14 19.96 2.19
C THR A 210 -42.58 20.78 3.40
N LYS A 211 -42.24 22.07 3.44
CA LYS A 211 -42.95 23.04 4.28
C LYS A 211 -44.26 23.46 3.58
N PRO A 212 -45.34 23.82 4.32
CA PRO A 212 -46.54 24.38 3.72
C PRO A 212 -46.19 25.65 2.95
N LYS A 213 -46.72 25.77 1.72
CA LYS A 213 -46.52 26.89 0.78
C LYS A 213 -46.91 28.23 1.42
N GLU A 214 -45.92 28.94 1.94
CA GLU A 214 -45.83 30.39 1.77
C GLU A 214 -44.74 30.62 0.72
N ALA A 215 -44.89 31.62 -0.14
CA ALA A 215 -44.03 31.83 -1.31
C ALA A 215 -42.57 32.03 -0.89
N ASP A 216 -41.81 30.94 -0.85
CA ASP A 216 -40.44 30.89 -0.37
C ASP A 216 -39.51 30.67 -1.56
N GLU A 217 -38.71 31.69 -1.89
CA GLU A 217 -37.68 31.62 -2.93
C GLU A 217 -36.57 30.61 -2.59
N SER A 218 -36.55 30.08 -1.34
CA SER A 218 -35.59 29.09 -0.84
C SER A 218 -35.57 27.77 -1.61
N LEU A 219 -36.72 27.30 -2.12
CA LEU A 219 -36.85 26.00 -2.80
C LEU A 219 -35.86 25.81 -3.95
N ASN A 220 -35.46 26.89 -4.63
CA ASN A 220 -34.47 26.83 -5.71
C ASN A 220 -33.04 26.56 -5.20
N PHE A 221 -32.71 26.95 -3.98
CA PHE A 221 -31.37 26.79 -3.42
C PHE A 221 -31.12 25.37 -2.93
N GLU A 222 -32.06 24.74 -2.20
CA GLU A 222 -31.87 23.36 -1.76
C GLU A 222 -31.80 22.37 -2.92
N GLU A 223 -32.60 22.59 -3.98
CA GLU A 223 -32.53 21.82 -5.22
C GLU A 223 -31.20 22.02 -5.94
N GLN A 224 -30.69 23.25 -6.00
CA GLN A 224 -29.35 23.55 -6.58
C GLN A 224 -28.22 22.88 -5.80
N ILE A 225 -28.26 22.87 -4.46
CA ILE A 225 -27.27 22.17 -3.62
C ILE A 225 -27.33 20.67 -3.89
N LEU A 226 -28.53 20.09 -3.90
CA LEU A 226 -28.72 18.66 -4.06
C LEU A 226 -28.22 18.20 -5.44
N GLU A 227 -28.55 18.92 -6.51
CA GLU A 227 -28.05 18.63 -7.86
C GLU A 227 -26.54 18.81 -7.99
N ALA A 228 -25.97 19.86 -7.39
CA ALA A 228 -24.53 20.05 -7.39
C ALA A 228 -23.80 18.96 -6.59
N ALA A 229 -24.33 18.53 -5.45
CA ALA A 229 -23.77 17.42 -4.66
C ALA A 229 -23.84 16.08 -5.42
N LYS A 230 -24.95 15.79 -6.11
CA LYS A 230 -25.07 14.63 -7.01
C LYS A 230 -24.06 14.69 -8.15
N SER A 231 -23.92 15.85 -8.78
CA SER A 231 -22.94 16.05 -9.87
C SER A 231 -21.51 15.83 -9.38
N ILE A 232 -21.18 16.28 -8.16
CA ILE A 232 -19.86 16.04 -7.57
C ILE A 232 -19.65 14.55 -7.29
N ALA A 233 -20.62 13.87 -6.67
CA ALA A 233 -20.51 12.45 -6.35
C ALA A 233 -20.40 11.56 -7.60
N ALA A 234 -21.14 11.88 -8.66
CA ALA A 234 -21.03 11.21 -9.95
C ALA A 234 -19.64 11.44 -10.58
N ALA A 235 -19.14 12.68 -10.56
CA ALA A 235 -17.84 13.02 -11.09
C ALA A 235 -16.68 12.37 -10.29
N THR A 236 -16.79 12.29 -8.96
CA THR A 236 -15.77 11.63 -8.12
C THR A 236 -15.80 10.11 -8.27
N SER A 237 -16.98 9.48 -8.45
CA SER A 237 -17.05 8.05 -8.81
C SER A 237 -16.36 7.79 -10.16
N ALA A 238 -16.67 8.59 -11.18
CA ALA A 238 -16.05 8.48 -12.50
C ALA A 238 -14.53 8.70 -12.43
N LEU A 239 -14.06 9.63 -11.59
CA LEU A 239 -12.65 9.90 -11.35
C LEU A 239 -11.94 8.67 -10.75
N VAL A 240 -12.49 8.07 -9.68
CA VAL A 240 -11.86 6.91 -9.03
C VAL A 240 -11.85 5.69 -9.95
N LYS A 241 -12.91 5.49 -10.75
CA LYS A 241 -12.95 4.45 -11.80
C LYS A 241 -11.90 4.70 -12.90
N ALA A 242 -11.73 5.94 -13.33
CA ALA A 242 -10.68 6.30 -14.27
C ALA A 242 -9.27 6.09 -13.69
N ALA A 243 -9.09 6.34 -12.38
CA ALA A 243 -7.83 6.10 -11.68
C ALA A 243 -7.49 4.61 -11.61
N SER A 244 -8.49 3.77 -11.31
CA SER A 244 -8.36 2.30 -11.38
C SER A 244 -8.00 1.83 -12.79
N ALA A 245 -8.64 2.36 -13.83
CA ALA A 245 -8.29 2.03 -15.21
C ALA A 245 -6.86 2.46 -15.60
N ALA A 246 -6.41 3.63 -15.14
CA ALA A 246 -5.05 4.11 -15.37
C ALA A 246 -4.01 3.25 -14.64
N GLN A 247 -4.28 2.84 -13.39
CA GLN A 247 -3.42 1.90 -12.67
C GLN A 247 -3.34 0.55 -13.40
N ARG A 248 -4.48 0.00 -13.84
CA ARG A 248 -4.51 -1.29 -14.56
C ARG A 248 -3.74 -1.22 -15.87
N GLU A 249 -3.82 -0.10 -16.59
CA GLU A 249 -3.01 0.13 -17.80
C GLU A 249 -1.51 0.12 -17.49
N LEU A 250 -1.09 0.70 -16.37
CA LEU A 250 0.32 0.70 -15.95
C LEU A 250 0.85 -0.69 -15.60
N VAL A 251 0.02 -1.51 -14.96
CA VAL A 251 0.33 -2.91 -14.68
C VAL A 251 0.43 -3.69 -15.99
N ALA A 252 -0.52 -3.53 -16.91
CA ALA A 252 -0.52 -4.20 -18.21
C ALA A 252 0.68 -3.81 -19.10
N GLN A 253 1.15 -2.57 -19.01
CA GLN A 253 2.36 -2.09 -19.70
C GLN A 253 3.67 -2.59 -19.04
N GLY A 254 3.59 -3.28 -17.90
CA GLY A 254 4.76 -3.71 -17.13
C GLY A 254 5.54 -2.56 -16.50
N LYS A 255 4.94 -1.37 -16.40
CA LYS A 255 5.57 -0.19 -15.75
C LYS A 255 5.50 -0.25 -14.22
N VAL A 256 4.57 -1.03 -13.69
CA VAL A 256 4.35 -1.25 -12.26
C VAL A 256 4.15 -2.75 -12.02
N GLY A 257 4.83 -3.33 -11.02
CA GLY A 257 4.65 -4.73 -10.60
C GLY A 257 5.45 -5.78 -11.40
N ALA A 258 6.03 -5.44 -12.56
CA ALA A 258 6.75 -6.40 -13.40
C ALA A 258 8.21 -6.68 -12.94
N ILE A 259 8.82 -5.78 -12.17
CA ILE A 259 10.24 -5.88 -11.79
C ILE A 259 10.36 -5.99 -10.27
N GLN A 260 10.82 -7.14 -9.77
CA GLN A 260 11.01 -7.36 -8.32
C GLN A 260 11.93 -6.33 -7.64
N ALA A 261 12.92 -5.78 -8.37
CA ALA A 261 13.79 -4.72 -7.86
C ALA A 261 13.04 -3.41 -7.54
N ASN A 262 11.89 -3.17 -8.19
CA ASN A 262 11.06 -1.98 -7.99
C ASN A 262 9.88 -2.24 -7.06
N ALA A 263 9.73 -3.45 -6.51
CA ALA A 263 8.55 -3.82 -5.72
C ALA A 263 8.32 -2.93 -4.49
N VAL A 264 9.38 -2.37 -3.90
CA VAL A 264 9.28 -1.42 -2.78
C VAL A 264 8.74 -0.07 -3.25
N ASP A 265 9.27 0.46 -4.36
CA ASP A 265 8.86 1.74 -4.96
C ASP A 265 7.43 1.68 -5.50
N ASP A 266 7.09 0.59 -6.20
CA ASP A 266 5.75 0.33 -6.71
C ASP A 266 4.75 0.10 -5.56
N GLY A 267 5.19 -0.52 -4.46
CA GLY A 267 4.41 -0.66 -3.23
C GLY A 267 4.11 0.68 -2.56
N GLN A 268 5.09 1.56 -2.42
CA GLN A 268 4.91 2.91 -1.86
C GLN A 268 3.99 3.75 -2.75
N TRP A 269 4.17 3.71 -4.06
CA TRP A 269 3.28 4.39 -5.01
C TRP A 269 1.85 3.87 -4.90
N SER A 270 1.66 2.56 -4.85
CA SER A 270 0.33 1.92 -4.69
C SER A 270 -0.35 2.35 -3.39
N GLN A 271 0.39 2.42 -2.27
CA GLN A 271 -0.13 2.95 -1.00
C GLN A 271 -0.51 4.43 -1.10
N GLY A 272 0.31 5.25 -1.77
CA GLY A 272 0.00 6.64 -2.06
C GLY A 272 -1.32 6.79 -2.84
N LEU A 273 -1.50 5.97 -3.87
CA LEU A 273 -2.71 5.94 -4.69
C LEU A 273 -3.95 5.53 -3.87
N ILE A 274 -3.85 4.48 -3.06
CA ILE A 274 -4.91 4.01 -2.16
C ILE A 274 -5.31 5.13 -1.18
N SER A 275 -4.33 5.77 -0.56
CA SER A 275 -4.58 6.83 0.42
C SER A 275 -5.31 8.03 -0.20
N ALA A 276 -4.93 8.43 -1.41
CA ALA A 276 -5.59 9.51 -2.14
C ALA A 276 -7.04 9.14 -2.52
N ALA A 277 -7.27 7.91 -2.99
CA ALA A 277 -8.62 7.43 -3.31
C ALA A 277 -9.54 7.40 -2.07
N ARG A 278 -9.03 6.92 -0.94
CA ARG A 278 -9.76 6.94 0.35
C ARG A 278 -10.07 8.35 0.80
N MET A 279 -9.15 9.31 0.62
CA MET A 279 -9.41 10.72 0.92
C MET A 279 -10.53 11.30 0.04
N VAL A 280 -10.56 10.98 -1.26
CA VAL A 280 -11.64 11.40 -2.17
C VAL A 280 -12.99 10.81 -1.74
N ALA A 281 -13.04 9.53 -1.39
CA ALA A 281 -14.26 8.88 -0.92
C ALA A 281 -14.77 9.51 0.40
N ALA A 282 -13.88 9.73 1.37
CA ALA A 282 -14.21 10.36 2.64
C ALA A 282 -14.69 11.82 2.45
N ALA A 283 -14.00 12.61 1.63
CA ALA A 283 -14.40 13.98 1.32
C ALA A 283 -15.77 14.03 0.64
N THR A 284 -16.03 13.11 -0.29
CA THR A 284 -17.32 13.01 -0.99
C THR A 284 -18.44 12.62 -0.04
N ASN A 285 -18.21 11.67 0.88
CA ASN A 285 -19.20 11.30 1.89
C ASN A 285 -19.51 12.49 2.83
N ASN A 286 -18.50 13.20 3.32
CA ASN A 286 -18.68 14.39 4.14
C ASN A 286 -19.47 15.48 3.41
N LEU A 287 -19.23 15.64 2.10
CA LEU A 287 -20.01 16.55 1.27
C LEU A 287 -21.48 16.10 1.16
N CYS A 288 -21.73 14.81 0.95
CA CYS A 288 -23.09 14.27 0.88
C CYS A 288 -23.85 14.50 2.21
N GLU A 289 -23.17 14.32 3.34
CA GLU A 289 -23.72 14.61 4.67
C GLU A 289 -23.98 16.11 4.86
N ALA A 290 -23.05 16.97 4.45
CA ALA A 290 -23.24 18.42 4.50
C ALA A 290 -24.42 18.88 3.62
N ALA A 291 -24.55 18.34 2.41
CA ALA A 291 -25.66 18.61 1.51
C ALA A 291 -27.00 18.12 2.10
N ASN A 292 -27.04 16.91 2.68
CA ASN A 292 -28.23 16.40 3.37
C ASN A 292 -28.64 17.32 4.53
N SER A 293 -27.70 17.73 5.37
CA SER A 293 -27.98 18.67 6.47
C SER A 293 -28.42 20.04 5.97
N ALA A 294 -27.89 20.54 4.84
CA ALA A 294 -28.32 21.80 4.23
C ALA A 294 -29.77 21.73 3.75
N VAL A 295 -30.14 20.67 3.03
CA VAL A 295 -31.52 20.43 2.54
C VAL A 295 -32.53 20.28 3.69
N GLN A 296 -32.09 19.82 4.86
CA GLN A 296 -32.94 19.72 6.05
C GLN A 296 -33.04 21.03 6.85
N GLY A 297 -32.26 22.06 6.50
CA GLY A 297 -32.18 23.34 7.21
C GLY A 297 -31.34 23.29 8.48
N HIS A 298 -30.39 22.36 8.57
CA HIS A 298 -29.55 22.11 9.76
C HIS A 298 -28.05 22.37 9.55
N ALA A 299 -27.57 22.58 8.32
CA ALA A 299 -26.16 22.90 8.06
C ALA A 299 -25.95 24.39 7.77
N SER A 300 -24.80 24.90 8.17
CA SER A 300 -24.28 26.18 7.69
C SER A 300 -23.73 26.06 6.28
N GLU A 301 -23.92 27.11 5.48
CA GLU A 301 -23.38 27.27 4.13
C GLU A 301 -21.85 27.14 4.14
N GLU A 302 -21.21 27.56 5.23
CA GLU A 302 -19.78 27.43 5.46
C GLU A 302 -19.31 25.97 5.49
N LYS A 303 -20.10 25.06 6.09
CA LYS A 303 -19.78 23.62 6.12
C LYS A 303 -19.83 23.03 4.70
N LEU A 304 -20.83 23.43 3.91
CA LEU A 304 -20.98 23.01 2.52
C LEU A 304 -19.82 23.51 1.64
N ILE A 305 -19.42 24.77 1.80
CA ILE A 305 -18.26 25.37 1.11
C ILE A 305 -16.97 24.64 1.47
N SER A 306 -16.76 24.36 2.77
CA SER A 306 -15.57 23.65 3.25
C SER A 306 -15.48 22.23 2.69
N SER A 307 -16.59 21.47 2.75
CA SER A 307 -16.65 20.12 2.19
C SER A 307 -16.43 20.10 0.67
N ALA A 308 -17.01 21.04 -0.07
CA ALA A 308 -16.82 21.15 -1.53
C ALA A 308 -15.35 21.43 -1.91
N LYS A 309 -14.68 22.33 -1.16
CA LYS A 309 -13.24 22.61 -1.32
C LYS A 309 -12.37 21.41 -0.98
N GLN A 310 -12.74 20.64 0.05
CA GLN A 310 -12.03 19.42 0.44
C GLN A 310 -12.13 18.34 -0.64
N VAL A 311 -13.28 18.20 -1.31
CA VAL A 311 -13.43 17.29 -2.47
C VAL A 311 -12.52 17.72 -3.63
N ALA A 312 -12.45 19.01 -3.95
CA ALA A 312 -11.55 19.51 -4.99
C ALA A 312 -10.07 19.28 -4.64
N ALA A 313 -9.68 19.49 -3.38
CA ALA A 313 -8.30 19.29 -2.91
C ALA A 313 -7.88 17.81 -2.95
N SER A 314 -8.71 16.90 -2.42
CA SER A 314 -8.45 15.45 -2.47
C SER A 314 -8.43 14.92 -3.90
N THR A 315 -9.28 15.46 -4.79
CA THR A 315 -9.26 15.15 -6.23
C THR A 315 -7.94 15.57 -6.88
N ALA A 316 -7.40 16.74 -6.54
CA ALA A 316 -6.11 17.18 -7.04
C ALA A 316 -4.98 16.26 -6.56
N GLN A 317 -5.00 15.83 -5.29
CA GLN A 317 -4.04 14.87 -4.76
C GLN A 317 -4.09 13.52 -5.50
N LEU A 318 -5.29 12.99 -5.77
CA LEU A 318 -5.44 11.75 -6.55
C LEU A 318 -4.90 11.89 -7.98
N LEU A 319 -5.15 13.02 -8.64
CA LEU A 319 -4.60 13.30 -9.97
C LEU A 319 -3.07 13.33 -9.96
N VAL A 320 -2.46 13.96 -8.96
CA VAL A 320 -1.00 14.00 -8.81
C VAL A 320 -0.45 12.60 -8.57
N ALA A 321 -1.05 11.82 -7.66
CA ALA A 321 -0.62 10.45 -7.39
C ALA A 321 -0.65 9.56 -8.64
N CYS A 322 -1.68 9.69 -9.48
CA CYS A 322 -1.78 8.96 -10.74
C CYS A 322 -0.71 9.39 -11.76
N LYS A 323 -0.36 10.69 -11.81
CA LYS A 323 0.59 11.25 -12.79
C LYS A 323 2.04 10.79 -12.62
N VAL A 324 2.44 10.35 -11.43
CA VAL A 324 3.84 9.98 -11.12
C VAL A 324 4.35 8.86 -12.04
N LYS A 325 3.50 7.88 -12.36
CA LYS A 325 3.87 6.71 -13.16
C LYS A 325 3.12 6.64 -14.50
N ALA A 326 2.09 7.47 -14.71
CA ALA A 326 1.25 7.47 -15.91
C ALA A 326 1.83 8.29 -17.06
N ASP A 327 1.62 7.81 -18.29
CA ASP A 327 1.83 8.60 -19.50
C ASP A 327 0.69 9.63 -19.65
N GLN A 328 1.03 10.91 -19.78
CA GLN A 328 0.04 12.00 -19.88
C GLN A 328 -0.80 11.93 -21.16
N ASP A 329 -0.28 11.29 -22.21
CA ASP A 329 -0.99 11.16 -23.48
C ASP A 329 -1.91 9.94 -23.56
N SER A 330 -1.92 9.08 -22.53
CA SER A 330 -2.75 7.87 -22.50
C SER A 330 -4.25 8.22 -22.48
N GLN A 331 -5.07 7.34 -23.07
CA GLN A 331 -6.52 7.53 -23.10
C GLN A 331 -7.14 7.44 -21.70
N THR A 332 -6.60 6.60 -20.81
CA THR A 332 -7.06 6.52 -19.41
C THR A 332 -6.72 7.79 -18.64
N MET A 333 -5.53 8.37 -18.87
CA MET A 333 -5.09 9.60 -18.23
C MET A 333 -5.89 10.82 -18.71
N LYS A 334 -6.22 10.88 -20.01
CA LYS A 334 -7.14 11.89 -20.57
C LYS A 334 -8.54 11.81 -19.95
N ARG A 335 -9.07 10.59 -19.77
CA ARG A 335 -10.34 10.35 -19.06
C ARG A 335 -10.27 10.77 -17.60
N LEU A 336 -9.19 10.43 -16.91
CA LEU A 336 -8.96 10.82 -15.51
C LEU A 336 -8.93 12.35 -15.36
N GLN A 337 -8.20 13.03 -16.24
CA GLN A 337 -8.11 14.50 -16.24
C GLN A 337 -9.46 15.16 -16.55
N ALA A 338 -10.25 14.59 -17.48
CA ALA A 338 -11.59 15.06 -17.77
C ALA A 338 -12.52 14.92 -16.56
N ALA A 339 -12.50 13.77 -15.88
CA ALA A 339 -13.27 13.54 -14.66
C ALA A 339 -12.84 14.49 -13.53
N GLY A 340 -11.53 14.69 -13.33
CA GLY A 340 -11.02 15.63 -12.34
C GLY A 340 -11.41 17.08 -12.60
N ASN A 341 -11.41 17.49 -13.87
CA ASN A 341 -11.90 18.80 -14.28
C ASN A 341 -13.41 18.95 -14.04
N ALA A 342 -14.19 17.88 -14.24
CA ALA A 342 -15.62 17.88 -13.94
C ALA A 342 -15.87 18.04 -12.43
N VAL A 343 -15.14 17.33 -11.58
CA VAL A 343 -15.22 17.49 -10.12
C VAL A 343 -14.90 18.93 -9.73
N LYS A 344 -13.80 19.50 -10.24
CA LYS A 344 -13.42 20.89 -9.94
C LYS A 344 -14.52 21.88 -10.30
N ARG A 345 -15.08 21.77 -11.52
CA ARG A 345 -16.18 22.65 -11.96
C ARG A 345 -17.43 22.49 -11.09
N ALA A 346 -17.80 21.25 -10.75
CA ALA A 346 -18.97 20.99 -9.92
C ALA A 346 -18.78 21.53 -8.48
N SER A 347 -17.60 21.34 -7.90
CA SER A 347 -17.23 21.93 -6.60
C SER A 347 -17.25 23.46 -6.63
N ASP A 348 -16.69 24.09 -7.67
CA ASP A 348 -16.69 25.56 -7.80
C ASP A 348 -18.11 26.13 -7.94
N ASN A 349 -18.97 25.45 -8.70
CA ASN A 349 -20.38 25.83 -8.85
C ASN A 349 -21.12 25.72 -7.52
N LEU A 350 -20.90 24.64 -6.75
CA LEU A 350 -21.50 24.48 -5.43
C LEU A 350 -21.04 25.56 -4.46
N VAL A 351 -19.75 25.90 -4.45
CA VAL A 351 -19.21 26.98 -3.60
C VAL A 351 -19.88 28.32 -3.94
N LYS A 352 -20.04 28.64 -5.23
CA LYS A 352 -20.72 29.86 -5.66
C LYS A 352 -22.19 29.89 -5.24
N ALA A 353 -22.90 28.78 -5.41
CA ALA A 353 -24.30 28.66 -4.99
C ALA A 353 -24.43 28.87 -3.47
N ALA A 354 -23.59 28.19 -2.68
CA ALA A 354 -23.58 28.32 -1.22
C ALA A 354 -23.21 29.73 -0.74
N GLN A 355 -22.25 30.40 -1.40
CA GLN A 355 -21.88 31.78 -1.09
C GLN A 355 -23.01 32.77 -1.40
N LYS A 356 -23.70 32.57 -2.53
CA LYS A 356 -24.82 33.43 -2.92
C LYS A 356 -25.95 33.34 -1.89
N ALA A 357 -26.33 32.13 -1.50
CA ALA A 357 -27.38 31.95 -0.49
C ALA A 357 -26.99 32.52 0.88
N ALA A 358 -25.73 32.38 1.29
CA ALA A 358 -25.25 32.99 2.53
C ALA A 358 -25.34 34.53 2.51
N PHE A 359 -25.14 35.15 1.33
CA PHE A 359 -25.24 36.60 1.15
C PHE A 359 -26.70 37.06 1.14
N ASP A 360 -27.57 36.38 0.40
CA ASP A 360 -29.00 36.70 0.31
C ASP A 360 -29.67 36.58 1.70
N ALA A 361 -29.29 35.58 2.51
CA ALA A 361 -29.78 35.42 3.88
C ALA A 361 -29.32 36.54 4.86
N GLN A 362 -28.17 37.18 4.60
CA GLN A 362 -27.69 38.32 5.40
C GLN A 362 -28.43 39.62 5.06
N ASP A 363 -28.82 39.81 3.80
CA ASP A 363 -29.52 41.03 3.36
C ASP A 363 -30.96 41.07 3.92
N ASP A 364 -31.65 39.92 3.98
CA ASP A 364 -32.97 39.80 4.61
C ASP A 364 -32.95 40.11 6.11
N GLN A 365 -31.90 39.67 6.84
CA GLN A 365 -31.72 40.05 8.24
C GLN A 365 -31.43 41.55 8.41
N ALA A 366 -30.67 42.16 7.50
CA ALA A 366 -30.35 43.59 7.55
C ALA A 366 -31.58 44.49 7.30
N VAL A 367 -32.52 44.05 6.46
CA VAL A 367 -33.78 44.77 6.19
C VAL A 367 -34.75 44.70 7.38
N MET A 368 -34.81 43.58 8.12
CA MET A 368 -35.66 43.44 9.32
C MET A 368 -35.26 44.33 10.50
N VAL A 369 -33.98 44.73 10.61
CA VAL A 369 -33.48 45.59 11.70
C VAL A 369 -33.87 47.06 11.53
N LYS A 370 -34.21 47.50 10.30
CA LYS A 370 -34.59 48.90 10.03
C LYS A 370 -35.97 49.31 10.57
N SER A 371 -36.81 48.36 11.04
CA SER A 371 -38.19 48.65 11.46
C SER A 371 -38.37 49.02 12.95
N LYS A 372 -37.33 49.01 13.78
CA LYS A 372 -37.42 49.41 15.20
C LYS A 372 -36.43 50.51 15.54
N MET A 373 -36.75 51.73 15.09
CA MET A 373 -36.04 52.95 15.46
C MET A 373 -36.45 53.42 16.86
N VAL A 374 -35.67 53.05 17.90
CA VAL A 374 -35.42 53.89 19.08
C VAL A 374 -34.04 53.53 19.66
N GLY A 375 -33.08 54.47 19.64
CA GLY A 375 -31.83 54.41 20.42
C GLY A 375 -30.51 54.25 19.65
N GLY A 376 -30.18 55.21 18.76
CA GLY A 376 -29.01 55.12 17.86
C GLY A 376 -27.65 54.90 18.54
N ILE A 377 -27.41 55.42 19.74
CA ILE A 377 -26.13 55.21 20.45
C ILE A 377 -26.03 53.81 21.05
N ALA A 378 -27.12 53.28 21.62
CA ALA A 378 -27.14 51.92 22.16
C ALA A 378 -27.00 50.87 21.04
N GLN A 379 -27.55 51.14 19.86
CA GLN A 379 -27.36 50.29 18.67
C GLN A 379 -25.92 50.31 18.15
N ILE A 380 -25.25 51.47 18.16
CA ILE A 380 -23.83 51.57 17.77
C ILE A 380 -22.95 50.80 18.76
N ILE A 381 -23.18 50.94 20.07
CA ILE A 381 -22.42 50.22 21.10
C ILE A 381 -22.66 48.72 20.98
N ALA A 382 -23.92 48.28 20.81
CA ALA A 382 -24.24 46.87 20.61
C ALA A 382 -23.60 46.31 19.32
N ALA A 383 -23.59 47.08 18.22
CA ALA A 383 -22.94 46.68 16.98
C ALA A 383 -21.42 46.61 17.11
N GLN A 384 -20.79 47.55 17.83
CA GLN A 384 -19.35 47.54 18.11
C GLN A 384 -18.96 46.39 19.05
N GLU A 385 -19.77 46.08 20.05
CA GLU A 385 -19.59 44.93 20.93
C GLU A 385 -19.70 43.62 20.14
N GLU A 386 -20.70 43.50 19.26
CA GLU A 386 -20.87 42.32 18.41
C GLU A 386 -19.72 42.17 17.40
N MET A 387 -19.21 43.28 16.85
CA MET A 387 -18.03 43.30 15.98
C MET A 387 -16.79 42.78 16.72
N LEU A 388 -16.48 43.32 17.90
CA LEU A 388 -15.36 42.90 18.74
C LEU A 388 -15.46 41.43 19.15
N ARG A 389 -16.69 40.93 19.42
CA ARG A 389 -16.93 39.53 19.71
C ARG A 389 -16.63 38.65 18.49
N LYS A 390 -17.16 39.01 17.31
CA LYS A 390 -16.92 38.29 16.05
C LYS A 390 -15.44 38.29 15.65
N GLU A 391 -14.71 39.39 15.88
CA GLU A 391 -13.25 39.44 15.66
C GLU A 391 -12.51 38.43 16.56
N ARG A 392 -12.90 38.34 17.83
CA ARG A 392 -12.32 37.37 18.78
C ARG A 392 -12.61 35.93 18.39
N GLU A 393 -13.86 35.64 18.02
CA GLU A 393 -14.29 34.31 17.55
C GLU A 393 -13.57 33.92 16.25
N LEU A 394 -13.37 34.87 15.32
CA LEU A 394 -12.62 34.65 14.09
C LEU A 394 -11.16 34.29 14.37
N ASP A 395 -10.50 35.02 15.27
CA ASP A 395 -9.11 34.73 15.65
C ASP A 395 -8.95 33.38 16.35
N GLU A 396 -9.90 32.99 17.21
CA GLU A 396 -9.92 31.66 17.81
C GLU A 396 -10.15 30.55 16.77
N ALA A 397 -11.08 30.76 15.83
CA ALA A 397 -11.34 29.82 14.75
C ALA A 397 -10.11 29.66 13.83
N ARG A 398 -9.41 30.77 13.52
CA ARG A 398 -8.15 30.75 12.77
C ARG A 398 -7.06 29.95 13.49
N LYS A 399 -6.89 30.16 14.80
CA LYS A 399 -5.93 29.39 15.61
C LYS A 399 -6.26 27.89 15.62
N LYS A 400 -7.53 27.53 15.82
CA LYS A 400 -7.99 26.12 15.78
C LYS A 400 -7.74 25.50 14.39
N LEU A 401 -8.07 26.19 13.31
CA LEU A 401 -7.84 25.72 11.94
C LEU A 401 -6.34 25.50 11.65
N ALA A 402 -5.48 26.42 12.11
CA ALA A 402 -4.03 26.29 11.96
C ALA A 402 -3.48 25.06 12.71
N MET A 403 -3.96 24.79 13.92
CA MET A 403 -3.58 23.59 14.69
C MET A 403 -4.02 22.30 14.00
N ILE A 404 -5.25 22.24 13.47
CA ILE A 404 -5.76 21.06 12.75
C ILE A 404 -4.94 20.80 11.48
N ARG A 405 -4.59 21.85 10.72
CA ARG A 405 -3.74 21.73 9.53
C ARG A 405 -2.33 21.24 9.88
N GLN A 406 -1.72 21.75 10.95
CA GLN A 406 -0.41 21.27 11.42
C GLN A 406 -0.46 19.81 11.85
N GLN A 407 -1.54 19.37 12.48
CA GLN A 407 -1.72 17.95 12.84
C GLN A 407 -1.87 17.07 11.59
N GLN A 408 -2.62 17.51 10.57
CA GLN A 408 -2.69 16.80 9.28
C GLN A 408 -1.32 16.68 8.60
N TYR A 409 -0.48 17.72 8.63
CA TYR A 409 0.88 17.68 8.06
C TYR A 409 1.83 16.72 8.80
N LYS A 410 1.61 16.45 10.09
CA LYS A 410 2.41 15.46 10.84
C LYS A 410 2.11 14.01 10.48
N PHE A 411 0.98 13.75 9.79
CA PHE A 411 0.60 12.43 9.27
C PHE A 411 0.95 12.22 7.79
N LEU A 412 1.51 13.24 7.09
CA LEU A 412 2.10 13.05 5.77
C LEU A 412 3.51 12.44 5.90
N PRO A 413 3.89 11.45 5.06
CA PRO A 413 5.24 10.90 5.02
C PRO A 413 6.28 12.02 4.88
N SER A 414 7.41 11.88 5.59
CA SER A 414 8.48 12.88 5.72
C SER A 414 9.14 13.33 4.41
N GLU A 415 8.85 12.66 3.29
CA GLU A 415 9.46 12.89 1.98
C GLU A 415 8.78 14.01 1.15
N LEU A 416 7.66 14.58 1.64
CA LEU A 416 6.98 15.74 1.02
C LEU A 416 7.16 17.04 1.84
N ARG A 417 8.09 17.08 2.79
CA ARG A 417 8.51 18.34 3.39
C ARG A 417 9.44 19.04 2.40
N GLU A 418 8.89 19.93 1.58
CA GLU A 418 9.69 21.02 1.03
C GLU A 418 10.27 21.77 2.25
N GLU A 419 11.58 21.64 2.44
CA GLU A 419 12.34 22.57 3.27
C GLU A 419 12.37 23.91 2.53
N ASP A 420 11.40 24.77 2.85
CA ASP A 420 11.48 26.19 2.51
C ASP A 420 12.67 26.79 3.29
N GLN A 421 13.77 27.04 2.59
CA GLN A 421 14.76 28.07 2.93
C GLN A 421 14.33 29.42 2.36
#